data_AF-A0A1G0JAN2-F1
#
_entry.id   AF-A0A1G0JAN2-F1
#
_cell.length_a   1.000
_cell.length_b   1.000
_cell.length_c   1.000
_cell.angle_alpha   90.00
_cell.angle_beta   90.00
_cell.angle_gamma   90.00
#
_symmetry.space_group_name_H-M   'P 1'
#
loop_
_entity.id
_entity.type
_entity.pdbx_description
1 polymer ?
#
loop_
_entity_poly.entity_id
_entity_poly.type
_entity_poly.pdbx_seq_one_letter_code
_entity_poly.pdbx_strand_id
1 'polypeptide(L)'
;VFPAAECLEIPIADGGEGTVDSLLRICKGRRISRQVRGPRGRHIMAGYALLDHGETAVIETAAASGLHLLTRRMQDPMRTSSYGTGELIRDALERGAKRIIVGTGGSATVDGGTGMAQALGIRFRDRHGRLLRNRATGGMLERIVTIDLDQRHEGLAAVEWIAAVDVSNRLCGVSGAARVYGPQKGATTAMVRALDQGLRHLGRIIYKQLGIPVLDLVGGGSAGGLAAGLAAFTGARLVNGFELIAGMTGLEARMRGADLVLTGEGRLDAQTFFGKAPAGVARIAAALGIPVIAIAGSL
;
A
#
# COMPACT_ATOMS: atom_id res chain seq x y z
N VAL A 1 40.43 -2.94 5.08
CA VAL A 1 39.86 -2.03 4.05
C VAL A 1 40.12 -2.67 2.70
N PHE A 2 39.10 -2.87 1.85
CA PHE A 2 39.22 -3.53 0.53
C PHE A 2 39.06 -2.52 -0.62
N PRO A 3 40.12 -1.79 -1.01
CA PRO A 3 40.02 -0.69 -1.99
C PRO A 3 39.80 -1.16 -3.43
N ALA A 4 40.12 -2.43 -3.74
CA ALA A 4 39.93 -3.02 -5.07
C ALA A 4 38.61 -3.81 -5.21
N ALA A 5 37.74 -3.75 -4.19
CA ALA A 5 36.45 -4.44 -4.26
C ALA A 5 35.52 -3.77 -5.28
N GLU A 6 34.83 -4.58 -6.08
CA GLU A 6 33.76 -4.12 -6.94
C GLU A 6 32.46 -4.03 -6.13
N CYS A 7 31.86 -2.84 -6.08
CA CYS A 7 30.63 -2.59 -5.31
C CYS A 7 29.46 -2.32 -6.25
N LEU A 8 28.48 -3.23 -6.24
CA LEU A 8 27.20 -3.03 -6.93
C LEU A 8 26.13 -2.61 -5.92
N GLU A 9 25.68 -1.37 -5.99
CA GLU A 9 24.56 -0.88 -5.17
C GLU A 9 23.22 -1.23 -5.83
N ILE A 10 22.36 -1.93 -5.09
CA ILE A 10 21.01 -2.27 -5.52
C ILE A 10 20.02 -1.75 -4.47
N PRO A 11 19.42 -0.56 -4.68
CA PRO A 11 18.34 -0.07 -3.85
C PRO A 11 17.17 -1.06 -3.79
N ILE A 12 16.74 -1.42 -2.59
CA ILE A 12 15.62 -2.34 -2.35
C ILE A 12 14.61 -1.70 -1.41
N ALA A 13 13.34 -2.04 -1.65
CA ALA A 13 12.22 -1.72 -0.79
C ALA A 13 11.28 -2.94 -0.67
N ASP A 14 10.34 -2.88 0.25
CA ASP A 14 9.37 -3.94 0.56
C ASP A 14 7.94 -3.61 0.08
N GLY A 15 7.80 -2.62 -0.81
CA GLY A 15 6.48 -2.11 -1.23
C GLY A 15 5.95 -0.99 -0.33
N GLY A 16 6.71 -0.57 0.67
CA GLY A 16 6.45 0.62 1.48
C GLY A 16 7.03 1.92 0.90
N GLU A 17 7.33 2.85 1.81
CA GLU A 17 7.94 4.15 1.50
C GLU A 17 9.32 3.97 0.86
N GLY A 18 9.60 4.71 -0.22
CA GLY A 18 10.90 4.66 -0.93
C GLY A 18 10.99 3.57 -2.01
N THR A 19 9.92 2.83 -2.27
CA THR A 19 9.81 1.86 -3.37
C THR A 19 9.97 2.52 -4.74
N VAL A 20 9.29 3.64 -4.96
CA VAL A 20 9.34 4.44 -6.19
C VAL A 20 10.76 4.95 -6.43
N ASP A 21 11.43 5.46 -5.40
CA ASP A 21 12.81 5.93 -5.53
C ASP A 21 13.79 4.79 -5.83
N SER A 22 13.62 3.65 -5.16
CA SER A 22 14.44 2.46 -5.40
C SER A 22 14.29 1.94 -6.83
N LEU A 23 13.05 1.84 -7.32
CA LEU A 23 12.78 1.39 -8.68
C LEU A 23 13.29 2.39 -9.72
N LEU A 24 13.13 3.70 -9.53
CA LEU A 24 13.61 4.70 -10.50
C LEU A 24 15.14 4.77 -10.62
N ARG A 25 15.88 4.30 -9.61
CA ARG A 25 17.35 4.19 -9.68
C ARG A 25 17.82 3.02 -10.55
N ILE A 26 17.02 1.95 -10.64
CA ILE A 26 17.41 0.71 -11.31
C ILE A 26 16.69 0.55 -12.66
N CYS A 27 15.39 0.84 -12.68
CA CYS A 27 14.53 0.71 -13.83
C CYS A 27 14.50 2.00 -14.64
N LYS A 28 14.42 1.89 -15.96
CA LYS A 28 14.17 3.05 -16.81
C LYS A 28 12.74 3.54 -16.60
N GLY A 29 12.60 4.77 -16.14
CA GLY A 29 11.30 5.36 -15.89
C GLY A 29 11.39 6.83 -15.52
N ARG A 30 10.26 7.41 -15.15
CA ARG A 30 10.18 8.79 -14.67
C ARG A 30 9.22 8.92 -13.52
N ARG A 31 9.48 9.88 -12.64
CA ARG A 31 8.55 10.30 -11.60
C ARG A 31 7.50 11.23 -12.21
N ILE A 32 6.22 10.98 -11.91
CA ILE A 32 5.11 11.87 -12.19
C ILE A 32 4.69 12.51 -10.88
N SER A 33 4.58 13.84 -10.87
CA SER A 33 4.13 14.61 -9.71
C SER A 33 2.76 15.24 -9.99
N ARG A 34 1.83 15.10 -9.04
CA ARG A 34 0.46 15.64 -9.12
C ARG A 34 0.02 16.25 -7.80
N GLN A 35 -0.80 17.29 -7.90
CA GLN A 35 -1.49 17.84 -6.74
C GLN A 35 -2.69 16.96 -6.41
N VAL A 36 -2.71 16.38 -5.21
CA VAL A 36 -3.77 15.47 -4.74
C VAL A 36 -4.22 15.85 -3.32
N ARG A 37 -5.27 15.22 -2.82
CA ARG A 37 -5.79 15.36 -1.46
C ARG A 37 -4.97 14.49 -0.50
N GLY A 38 -4.29 15.14 0.45
CA GLY A 38 -3.66 14.46 1.57
C GLY A 38 -4.67 13.80 2.52
N PRO A 39 -4.21 13.08 3.57
CA PRO A 39 -5.10 12.26 4.42
C PRO A 39 -6.25 13.04 5.06
N ARG A 40 -6.04 14.33 5.40
CA ARG A 40 -7.07 15.21 6.01
C ARG A 40 -7.76 16.12 4.99
N GLY A 41 -7.49 15.96 3.69
CA GLY A 41 -8.14 16.66 2.58
C GLY A 41 -7.45 17.94 2.09
N ARG A 42 -6.35 18.37 2.72
CA ARG A 42 -5.53 19.47 2.19
C ARG A 42 -4.88 19.06 0.87
N HIS A 43 -4.66 19.99 -0.04
CA HIS A 43 -3.88 19.70 -1.24
C HIS A 43 -2.40 19.52 -0.86
N ILE A 44 -1.76 18.53 -1.47
CA ILE A 44 -0.33 18.24 -1.37
C ILE A 44 0.20 17.87 -2.75
N MET A 45 1.51 18.04 -2.96
CA MET A 45 2.19 17.41 -4.08
C MET A 45 2.55 15.98 -3.68
N ALA A 46 2.12 15.01 -4.48
CA ALA A 46 2.52 13.62 -4.36
C ALA A 46 2.96 13.11 -5.72
N GLY A 47 3.68 11.99 -5.77
CA GLY A 47 4.10 11.43 -7.04
C GLY A 47 4.25 9.91 -7.02
N TYR A 48 4.36 9.36 -8.21
CA TYR A 48 4.48 7.94 -8.48
C TYR A 48 5.43 7.71 -9.65
N ALA A 49 5.91 6.47 -9.85
CA ALA A 49 6.75 6.12 -10.99
C ALA A 49 5.91 5.65 -12.18
N LEU A 50 6.30 6.06 -13.38
CA LEU A 50 5.98 5.39 -14.62
C LEU A 50 7.23 4.70 -15.17
N LEU A 51 7.16 3.38 -15.25
CA LEU A 51 8.22 2.50 -15.76
C LEU A 51 7.77 1.91 -17.10
N ASP A 52 8.65 1.13 -17.73
CA ASP A 52 8.33 0.34 -18.93
C ASP A 52 7.69 1.19 -20.04
N HIS A 53 8.34 2.31 -20.38
CA HIS A 53 7.84 3.27 -21.37
C HIS A 53 6.45 3.87 -21.07
N GLY A 54 6.00 3.78 -19.82
CA GLY A 54 4.70 4.30 -19.36
C GLY A 54 3.66 3.21 -19.10
N GLU A 55 3.96 1.94 -19.34
CA GLU A 55 3.01 0.84 -19.18
C GLU A 55 2.80 0.41 -17.73
N THR A 56 3.81 0.56 -16.86
CA THR A 56 3.72 0.18 -15.45
C THR A 56 3.73 1.42 -14.56
N ALA A 57 2.67 1.65 -13.80
CA ALA A 57 2.65 2.65 -12.74
C ALA A 57 2.93 2.02 -11.38
N VAL A 58 3.83 2.63 -10.61
CA VAL A 58 4.13 2.22 -9.23
C VAL A 58 3.81 3.37 -8.28
N ILE A 59 2.80 3.16 -7.43
CA ILE A 59 2.21 4.17 -6.55
C ILE A 59 2.41 3.75 -5.10
N GLU A 60 2.94 4.64 -4.28
CA GLU A 60 2.99 4.45 -2.83
C GLU A 60 1.79 5.11 -2.17
N THR A 61 1.05 4.35 -1.37
CA THR A 61 -0.03 4.90 -0.53
C THR A 61 0.51 6.00 0.38
N ALA A 62 1.74 5.86 0.88
CA ALA A 62 2.37 6.85 1.74
C ALA A 62 2.52 8.24 1.09
N ALA A 63 2.73 8.30 -0.23
CA ALA A 63 2.96 9.57 -0.94
C ALA A 63 1.75 10.51 -0.87
N ALA A 64 0.53 9.96 -0.94
CA ALA A 64 -0.71 10.76 -0.91
C ALA A 64 -1.49 10.61 0.40
N SER A 65 -1.36 9.47 1.07
CA SER A 65 -2.18 9.05 2.22
C SER A 65 -1.32 8.56 3.40
N GLY A 66 -0.05 8.99 3.46
CA GLY A 66 0.92 8.55 4.47
C GLY A 66 0.82 9.25 5.83
N LEU A 67 1.32 8.55 6.85
CA LEU A 67 1.37 9.02 8.24
C LEU A 67 2.36 10.16 8.43
N HIS A 68 3.49 10.16 7.70
CA HIS A 68 4.50 11.22 7.72
C HIS A 68 3.94 12.59 7.29
N LEU A 69 2.82 12.60 6.56
CA LEU A 69 2.13 13.82 6.15
C LEU A 69 1.34 14.48 7.29
N LEU A 70 1.25 13.84 8.45
CA LEU A 70 0.46 14.30 9.59
C LEU A 70 1.36 14.55 10.81
N THR A 71 1.16 15.70 11.46
CA THR A 71 1.67 15.88 12.82
C THR A 71 0.87 14.99 13.77
N ARG A 72 1.44 14.65 14.94
CA ARG A 72 0.77 13.88 16.01
C ARG A 72 -0.64 14.39 16.33
N ARG A 73 -0.86 15.72 16.35
CA ARG A 73 -2.17 16.34 16.61
C ARG A 73 -3.18 16.14 15.49
N MET A 74 -2.72 15.90 14.26
CA MET A 74 -3.57 15.70 13.08
C MET A 74 -3.93 14.24 12.83
N GLN A 75 -3.27 13.31 13.54
CA GLN A 75 -3.50 11.87 13.45
C GLN A 75 -4.86 11.51 14.07
N ASP A 76 -5.81 11.20 13.21
CA ASP A 76 -7.16 10.78 13.59
C ASP A 76 -7.72 9.85 12.50
N PRO A 77 -7.64 8.52 12.68
CA PRO A 77 -8.03 7.56 11.66
C PRO A 77 -9.54 7.53 11.41
N MET A 78 -10.35 8.14 12.28
CA MET A 78 -11.79 8.33 12.02
C MET A 78 -12.02 9.35 10.91
N ARG A 79 -11.06 10.25 10.67
CA ARG A 79 -11.19 11.40 9.77
C ARG A 79 -10.13 11.46 8.67
N THR A 80 -9.24 10.47 8.56
CA THR A 80 -8.32 10.35 7.43
C THR A 80 -8.96 9.56 6.28
N SER A 81 -8.55 9.89 5.06
CA SER A 81 -9.08 9.29 3.83
C SER A 81 -7.94 8.91 2.88
N SER A 82 -8.10 7.80 2.18
CA SER A 82 -7.19 7.32 1.12
C SER A 82 -7.45 7.96 -0.24
N TYR A 83 -8.33 8.97 -0.31
CA TYR A 83 -8.78 9.60 -1.55
C TYR A 83 -7.62 10.04 -2.48
N GLY A 84 -6.57 10.66 -1.94
CA GLY A 84 -5.41 11.07 -2.74
C GLY A 84 -4.66 9.92 -3.40
N THR A 85 -4.65 8.73 -2.78
CA THR A 85 -4.09 7.53 -3.42
C THR A 85 -4.91 7.16 -4.66
N GLY A 86 -6.23 7.24 -4.57
CA GLY A 86 -7.10 7.04 -5.73
C GLY A 86 -6.96 8.13 -6.80
N GLU A 87 -6.64 9.37 -6.44
CA GLU A 87 -6.30 10.43 -7.41
C GLU A 87 -5.00 10.13 -8.17
N LEU A 88 -3.96 9.61 -7.50
CA LEU A 88 -2.74 9.15 -8.20
C LEU A 88 -3.03 7.98 -9.14
N ILE A 89 -3.85 7.02 -8.68
CA ILE A 89 -4.28 5.89 -9.51
C ILE A 89 -5.05 6.37 -10.74
N ARG A 90 -5.97 7.32 -10.58
CA ARG A 90 -6.71 7.93 -11.68
C ARG A 90 -5.76 8.57 -12.71
N ASP A 91 -4.80 9.37 -12.28
CA ASP A 91 -3.83 9.98 -13.20
C ASP A 91 -2.98 8.92 -13.93
N ALA A 92 -2.64 7.80 -13.27
CA ALA A 92 -1.94 6.70 -13.92
C ALA A 92 -2.80 6.00 -15.00
N LEU A 93 -4.10 5.80 -14.72
CA LEU A 93 -5.06 5.25 -15.69
C LEU A 93 -5.23 6.18 -16.90
N GLU A 94 -5.39 7.47 -16.67
CA GLU A 94 -5.55 8.50 -17.71
C GLU A 94 -4.30 8.61 -18.61
N ARG A 95 -3.14 8.19 -18.11
CA ARG A 95 -1.89 8.10 -18.88
C ARG A 95 -1.71 6.78 -19.63
N GLY A 96 -2.68 5.87 -19.53
CA GLY A 96 -2.70 4.61 -20.27
C GLY A 96 -1.88 3.48 -19.66
N ALA A 97 -1.53 3.56 -18.36
CA ALA A 97 -0.87 2.46 -17.67
C ALA A 97 -1.67 1.15 -17.83
N LYS A 98 -0.96 0.06 -18.12
CA LYS A 98 -1.49 -1.30 -18.32
C LYS A 98 -1.32 -2.17 -17.09
N ARG A 99 -0.36 -1.83 -16.23
CA ARG A 99 -0.14 -2.44 -14.92
C ARG A 99 -0.05 -1.35 -13.86
N ILE A 100 -0.77 -1.52 -12.76
CA ILE A 100 -0.69 -0.62 -11.61
C ILE A 100 -0.32 -1.42 -10.37
N ILE A 101 0.83 -1.07 -9.80
CA ILE A 101 1.36 -1.60 -8.54
C ILE A 101 1.12 -0.54 -7.46
N VAL A 102 0.42 -0.92 -6.41
CA VAL A 102 0.17 -0.05 -5.25
C VAL A 102 0.88 -0.61 -4.03
N GLY A 103 1.86 0.14 -3.54
CA GLY A 103 2.54 -0.08 -2.28
C GLY A 103 1.67 0.36 -1.09
N THR A 104 1.50 -0.52 -0.10
CA THR A 104 0.55 -0.33 1.02
C THR A 104 1.20 0.03 2.35
N GLY A 105 2.52 0.29 2.36
CA GLY A 105 3.23 0.74 3.56
C GLY A 105 2.92 2.20 3.96
N GLY A 106 3.19 2.54 5.23
CA GLY A 106 3.26 3.93 5.71
C GLY A 106 1.94 4.72 5.78
N SER A 107 0.77 4.09 5.59
CA SER A 107 -0.54 4.79 5.56
C SER A 107 -0.95 5.49 6.88
N ALA A 108 -1.73 6.56 6.75
CA ALA A 108 -2.41 7.26 7.86
C ALA A 108 -3.89 6.85 8.06
N THR A 109 -4.41 5.98 7.20
CA THR A 109 -5.85 5.75 7.01
C THR A 109 -6.32 4.44 7.61
N VAL A 110 -7.58 4.37 8.00
CA VAL A 110 -8.30 3.13 8.35
C VAL A 110 -9.71 3.21 7.75
N ASP A 111 -9.77 3.43 6.44
CA ASP A 111 -11.02 3.69 5.70
C ASP A 111 -11.40 2.54 4.75
N GLY A 112 -10.73 1.38 4.85
CA GLY A 112 -11.04 0.21 4.02
C GLY A 112 -10.83 0.44 2.51
N GLY A 113 -10.05 1.45 2.12
CA GLY A 113 -9.88 1.84 0.71
C GLY A 113 -11.11 2.55 0.10
N THR A 114 -12.10 2.93 0.91
CA THR A 114 -13.32 3.61 0.41
C THR A 114 -13.02 5.00 -0.13
N GLY A 115 -12.07 5.74 0.46
CA GLY A 115 -11.62 7.02 -0.09
C GLY A 115 -11.00 6.87 -1.48
N MET A 116 -10.08 5.92 -1.64
CA MET A 116 -9.47 5.57 -2.93
C MET A 116 -10.54 5.17 -3.95
N ALA A 117 -11.47 4.29 -3.58
CA ALA A 117 -12.57 3.86 -4.44
C ALA A 117 -13.44 5.04 -4.91
N GLN A 118 -13.76 5.99 -4.02
CA GLN A 118 -14.49 7.21 -4.39
C GLN A 118 -13.75 8.04 -5.44
N ALA A 119 -12.44 8.23 -5.28
CA ALA A 119 -11.65 8.96 -6.26
C ALA A 119 -11.62 8.26 -7.63
N LEU A 120 -11.85 6.94 -7.67
CA LEU A 120 -12.00 6.14 -8.89
C LEU A 120 -13.45 6.07 -9.41
N GLY A 121 -14.37 6.86 -8.84
CA GLY A 121 -15.75 6.99 -9.32
C GLY A 121 -16.76 6.02 -8.67
N ILE A 122 -16.32 5.18 -7.74
CA ILE A 122 -17.23 4.30 -6.98
C ILE A 122 -18.01 5.11 -5.97
N ARG A 123 -19.33 4.90 -5.93
CA ARG A 123 -20.24 5.67 -5.10
C ARG A 123 -20.72 4.83 -3.93
N PHE A 124 -20.77 5.45 -2.75
CA PHE A 124 -21.28 4.82 -1.52
C PHE A 124 -22.52 5.55 -1.05
N ARG A 125 -23.58 4.82 -0.70
CA ARG A 125 -24.85 5.40 -0.23
C ARG A 125 -25.19 4.95 1.18
N ASP A 126 -25.87 5.83 1.91
CA ASP A 126 -26.39 5.51 3.23
C ASP A 126 -27.72 4.74 3.19
N ARG A 127 -28.23 4.35 4.36
CA ARG A 127 -29.51 3.65 4.52
C ARG A 127 -30.73 4.39 3.95
N HIS A 128 -30.62 5.69 3.70
CA HIS A 128 -31.67 6.52 3.10
C HIS A 128 -31.45 6.70 1.59
N GLY A 129 -30.53 5.93 0.98
CA GLY A 129 -30.17 6.03 -0.44
C GLY A 129 -29.33 7.26 -0.79
N ARG A 130 -28.92 8.06 0.20
CA ARG A 130 -28.19 9.32 -0.03
C ARG A 130 -26.72 9.03 -0.27
N LEU A 131 -26.18 9.66 -1.32
CA LEU A 131 -24.75 9.59 -1.63
C LEU A 131 -23.91 10.18 -0.49
N LEU A 132 -22.86 9.46 -0.08
CA LEU A 132 -21.80 9.99 0.76
C LEU A 132 -20.93 10.95 -0.06
N ARG A 133 -21.35 12.23 -0.12
CA ARG A 133 -20.71 13.28 -0.92
C ARG A 133 -19.32 13.70 -0.40
N ASN A 134 -19.08 13.54 0.88
CA ASN A 134 -17.78 13.80 1.48
C ASN A 134 -16.82 12.64 1.20
N ARG A 135 -15.52 12.93 1.23
CA ARG A 135 -14.48 11.88 1.21
C ARG A 135 -14.72 10.90 2.34
N ALA A 136 -14.81 9.63 2.01
CA ALA A 136 -15.02 8.54 2.93
C ALA A 136 -13.81 8.40 3.84
N THR A 137 -14.10 8.15 5.11
CA THR A 137 -13.11 7.99 6.19
C THR A 137 -13.54 6.80 7.05
N GLY A 138 -12.65 6.35 7.95
CA GLY A 138 -12.95 5.27 8.88
C GLY A 138 -14.22 5.49 9.71
N GLY A 139 -14.49 6.73 10.13
CA GLY A 139 -15.69 7.09 10.89
C GLY A 139 -17.00 7.08 10.10
N MET A 140 -16.96 6.84 8.78
CA MET A 140 -18.16 6.79 7.94
C MET A 140 -18.53 5.36 7.51
N LEU A 141 -17.69 4.36 7.82
CA LEU A 141 -17.83 3.02 7.26
C LEU A 141 -19.17 2.35 7.58
N GLU A 142 -19.66 2.45 8.81
CA GLU A 142 -20.96 1.89 9.21
C GLU A 142 -22.15 2.53 8.50
N ARG A 143 -21.98 3.72 7.92
CA ARG A 143 -23.04 4.40 7.19
C ARG A 143 -23.23 3.83 5.79
N ILE A 144 -22.26 3.10 5.25
CA ILE A 144 -22.29 2.58 3.88
C ILE A 144 -23.24 1.39 3.82
N VAL A 145 -24.31 1.48 3.05
CA VAL A 145 -25.27 0.38 2.85
C VAL A 145 -25.29 -0.11 1.41
N THR A 146 -24.91 0.75 0.46
CA THR A 146 -24.87 0.41 -0.96
C THR A 146 -23.57 0.91 -1.60
N ILE A 147 -22.96 0.04 -2.39
CA ILE A 147 -21.85 0.29 -3.31
C ILE A 147 -22.44 0.35 -4.72
N ASP A 148 -22.14 1.42 -5.43
CA ASP A 148 -22.62 1.75 -6.78
C ASP A 148 -21.40 1.92 -7.67
N LEU A 149 -21.28 1.03 -8.66
CA LEU A 149 -20.13 0.90 -9.54
C LEU A 149 -20.36 1.55 -10.92
N ASP A 150 -21.51 2.17 -11.15
CA ASP A 150 -21.95 2.61 -12.49
C ASP A 150 -21.12 3.76 -13.05
N GLN A 151 -20.43 4.50 -12.18
CA GLN A 151 -19.59 5.64 -12.53
C GLN A 151 -18.10 5.39 -12.27
N ARG A 152 -17.72 4.13 -12.06
CA ARG A 152 -16.32 3.76 -11.89
C ARG A 152 -15.52 4.08 -13.15
N HIS A 153 -14.26 4.44 -12.97
CA HIS A 153 -13.35 4.73 -14.07
C HIS A 153 -13.26 3.54 -15.04
N GLU A 154 -13.43 3.77 -16.34
CA GLU A 154 -13.50 2.71 -17.35
C GLU A 154 -12.22 1.86 -17.43
N GLY A 155 -11.06 2.52 -17.24
CA GLY A 155 -9.75 1.86 -17.24
C GLY A 155 -9.55 0.81 -16.13
N LEU A 156 -10.42 0.73 -15.11
CA LEU A 156 -10.26 -0.26 -14.03
C LEU A 156 -10.27 -1.70 -14.54
N ALA A 157 -11.04 -2.00 -15.58
CA ALA A 157 -11.16 -3.35 -16.13
C ALA A 157 -10.03 -3.74 -17.09
N ALA A 158 -9.25 -2.77 -17.58
CA ALA A 158 -8.25 -2.96 -18.63
C ALA A 158 -6.81 -3.04 -18.11
N VAL A 159 -6.63 -3.13 -16.78
CA VAL A 159 -5.35 -3.00 -16.10
C VAL A 159 -5.07 -4.21 -15.23
N GLU A 160 -3.82 -4.68 -15.23
CA GLU A 160 -3.32 -5.63 -14.23
C GLU A 160 -3.10 -4.89 -12.90
N TRP A 161 -3.76 -5.35 -11.84
CA TRP A 161 -3.68 -4.74 -10.52
C TRP A 161 -2.87 -5.57 -9.54
N ILE A 162 -1.89 -4.93 -8.89
CA ILE A 162 -1.04 -5.56 -7.89
C ILE A 162 -1.04 -4.68 -6.63
N ALA A 163 -1.33 -5.28 -5.48
CA ALA A 163 -1.13 -4.67 -4.17
C ALA A 163 0.10 -5.29 -3.53
N ALA A 164 1.17 -4.50 -3.38
CA ALA A 164 2.36 -4.91 -2.65
C ALA A 164 2.09 -4.80 -1.14
N VAL A 165 2.00 -5.96 -0.48
CA VAL A 165 1.73 -6.11 0.94
C VAL A 165 2.89 -6.82 1.63
N ASP A 166 3.26 -6.33 2.81
CA ASP A 166 4.37 -6.79 3.64
C ASP A 166 3.88 -7.46 4.94
N VAL A 167 2.55 -7.53 5.13
CA VAL A 167 1.91 -8.04 6.35
C VAL A 167 0.80 -9.04 6.04
N SER A 168 0.57 -9.99 6.95
CA SER A 168 -0.47 -11.02 6.81
C SER A 168 -1.80 -10.67 7.51
N ASN A 169 -1.85 -9.51 8.17
CA ASN A 169 -3.02 -9.04 8.93
C ASN A 169 -4.30 -9.02 8.09
N ARG A 170 -5.37 -9.57 8.67
CA ARG A 170 -6.71 -9.58 8.06
C ARG A 170 -7.40 -8.22 8.22
N LEU A 171 -8.52 -8.03 7.54
CA LEU A 171 -9.25 -6.76 7.58
C LEU A 171 -9.71 -6.40 9.01
N CYS A 172 -10.24 -7.37 9.76
CA CYS A 172 -10.83 -7.19 11.08
C CYS A 172 -10.34 -8.26 12.08
N GLY A 173 -10.67 -8.07 13.36
CA GLY A 173 -10.47 -9.05 14.42
C GLY A 173 -9.20 -8.80 15.24
N VAL A 174 -8.72 -9.84 15.93
CA VAL A 174 -7.57 -9.72 16.85
C VAL A 174 -6.28 -9.29 16.15
N SER A 175 -6.07 -9.77 14.93
CA SER A 175 -4.99 -9.37 14.03
C SER A 175 -5.45 -8.37 12.95
N GLY A 176 -6.58 -7.71 13.19
CA GLY A 176 -7.22 -6.79 12.25
C GLY A 176 -6.51 -5.45 12.09
N ALA A 177 -6.78 -4.77 10.97
CA ALA A 177 -6.15 -3.49 10.62
C ALA A 177 -6.28 -2.43 11.72
N ALA A 178 -7.50 -2.24 12.24
CA ALA A 178 -7.78 -1.24 13.27
C ALA A 178 -7.09 -1.56 14.61
N ARG A 179 -7.05 -2.84 15.00
CA ARG A 179 -6.48 -3.25 16.29
C ARG A 179 -4.96 -3.19 16.31
N VAL A 180 -4.31 -3.63 15.22
CA VAL A 180 -2.84 -3.68 15.14
C VAL A 180 -2.25 -2.32 14.76
N TYR A 181 -2.82 -1.64 13.76
CA TYR A 181 -2.22 -0.42 13.20
C TYR A 181 -2.99 0.87 13.52
N GLY A 182 -4.19 0.79 14.10
CA GLY A 182 -4.94 1.97 14.53
C GLY A 182 -4.19 2.83 15.57
N PRO A 183 -3.61 2.25 16.64
CA PRO A 183 -2.95 3.02 17.69
C PRO A 183 -1.81 3.92 17.20
N GLN A 184 -0.92 3.41 16.33
CA GLN A 184 0.16 4.22 15.73
C GLN A 184 -0.35 5.34 14.82
N LYS A 185 -1.60 5.23 14.33
CA LYS A 185 -2.29 6.25 13.52
C LYS A 185 -3.10 7.24 14.37
N GLY A 186 -3.02 7.15 15.70
CA GLY A 186 -3.73 8.02 16.64
C GLY A 186 -5.07 7.48 17.16
N ALA A 187 -5.42 6.22 16.90
CA ALA A 187 -6.68 5.65 17.40
C ALA A 187 -6.65 5.41 18.92
N THR A 188 -7.67 5.89 19.62
CA THR A 188 -7.96 5.45 21.00
C THR A 188 -8.59 4.06 21.01
N THR A 189 -8.66 3.41 22.18
CA THR A 189 -9.33 2.12 22.33
C THR A 189 -10.79 2.13 21.82
N ALA A 190 -11.51 3.23 22.02
CA ALA A 190 -12.88 3.38 21.52
C ALA A 190 -12.91 3.50 19.99
N MET A 191 -12.00 4.29 19.41
CA MET A 191 -11.86 4.41 17.95
C MET A 191 -11.49 3.06 17.31
N VAL A 192 -10.59 2.29 17.91
CA VAL A 192 -10.21 0.95 17.42
C VAL A 192 -11.44 0.04 17.31
N ARG A 193 -12.32 0.03 18.32
CA ARG A 193 -13.56 -0.77 18.30
C ARG A 193 -14.48 -0.32 17.16
N ALA A 194 -14.73 0.99 17.06
CA ALA A 194 -15.59 1.56 16.02
C ALA A 194 -15.05 1.30 14.60
N LEU A 195 -13.73 1.45 14.40
CA LEU A 195 -13.07 1.17 13.12
C LEU A 195 -13.15 -0.31 12.76
N ASP A 196 -12.89 -1.23 13.70
CA ASP A 196 -12.99 -2.67 13.44
C ASP A 196 -14.43 -3.09 13.08
N GLN A 197 -15.43 -2.52 13.77
CA GLN A 197 -16.84 -2.70 13.45
C GLN A 197 -17.19 -2.14 12.07
N GLY A 198 -16.76 -0.92 11.76
CA GLY A 198 -16.97 -0.27 10.48
C GLY A 198 -16.35 -1.04 9.31
N LEU A 199 -15.11 -1.52 9.47
CA LEU A 199 -14.45 -2.38 8.49
C LEU A 199 -15.18 -3.72 8.31
N ARG A 200 -15.68 -4.31 9.39
CA ARG A 200 -16.44 -5.57 9.34
C ARG A 200 -17.76 -5.38 8.60
N HIS A 201 -18.43 -4.27 8.87
CA HIS A 201 -19.64 -3.86 8.16
C HIS A 201 -19.37 -3.66 6.67
N LEU A 202 -18.36 -2.87 6.31
CA LEU A 202 -17.94 -2.69 4.92
C LEU A 202 -17.65 -4.02 4.23
N GLY A 203 -16.87 -4.91 4.85
CA GLY A 203 -16.56 -6.22 4.28
C GLY A 203 -17.79 -7.08 4.01
N ARG A 204 -18.82 -7.01 4.88
CA ARG A 204 -20.10 -7.70 4.64
C ARG A 204 -20.87 -7.09 3.46
N ILE A 205 -20.87 -5.77 3.31
CA ILE A 205 -21.51 -5.09 2.17
C ILE A 205 -20.79 -5.44 0.86
N ILE A 206 -19.45 -5.44 0.86
CA ILE A 206 -18.63 -5.88 -0.28
C ILE A 206 -18.99 -7.31 -0.67
N TYR A 207 -19.02 -8.25 0.28
CA TYR A 207 -19.38 -9.63 -0.02
C TYR A 207 -20.81 -9.75 -0.55
N LYS A 208 -21.77 -9.07 0.08
CA LYS A 208 -23.19 -9.14 -0.30
C LYS A 208 -23.44 -8.61 -1.73
N GLN A 209 -22.78 -7.53 -2.14
CA GLN A 209 -23.03 -6.89 -3.44
C GLN A 209 -22.09 -7.34 -4.55
N LEU A 210 -20.83 -7.67 -4.21
CA LEU A 210 -19.78 -7.96 -5.18
C LEU A 210 -19.35 -9.44 -5.16
N GLY A 211 -19.75 -10.22 -4.14
CA GLY A 211 -19.37 -11.62 -3.99
C GLY A 211 -17.91 -11.82 -3.53
N ILE A 212 -17.19 -10.75 -3.16
CA ILE A 212 -15.75 -10.81 -2.86
C ILE A 212 -15.53 -10.97 -1.35
N PRO A 213 -14.89 -12.06 -0.87
CA PRO A 213 -14.76 -12.38 0.55
C PRO A 213 -13.56 -11.66 1.21
N VAL A 214 -13.56 -10.31 1.19
CA VAL A 214 -12.42 -9.52 1.69
C VAL A 214 -12.13 -9.65 3.19
N LEU A 215 -13.10 -10.12 3.99
CA LEU A 215 -12.89 -10.39 5.41
C LEU A 215 -11.91 -11.56 5.64
N ASP A 216 -11.87 -12.49 4.68
CA ASP A 216 -11.04 -13.69 4.74
C ASP A 216 -9.71 -13.53 4.01
N LEU A 217 -9.46 -12.35 3.43
CA LEU A 217 -8.25 -12.05 2.70
C LEU A 217 -7.06 -11.82 3.64
N VAL A 218 -6.07 -12.72 3.57
CA VAL A 218 -4.78 -12.55 4.25
C VAL A 218 -4.06 -11.33 3.66
N GLY A 219 -3.55 -10.45 4.51
CA GLY A 219 -2.99 -9.16 4.10
C GLY A 219 -4.03 -8.09 3.75
N GLY A 220 -5.33 -8.42 3.75
CA GLY A 220 -6.41 -7.48 3.46
C GLY A 220 -6.47 -6.30 4.43
N GLY A 221 -5.90 -6.43 5.63
CA GLY A 221 -5.79 -5.36 6.62
C GLY A 221 -4.68 -4.34 6.33
N SER A 222 -3.81 -4.58 5.36
CA SER A 222 -2.72 -3.66 5.02
C SER A 222 -3.28 -2.28 4.62
N ALA A 223 -2.50 -1.23 4.93
CA ALA A 223 -2.89 0.16 4.77
C ALA A 223 -4.27 0.54 5.40
N GLY A 224 -4.66 -0.10 6.51
CA GLY A 224 -5.95 0.20 7.14
C GLY A 224 -7.14 -0.34 6.37
N GLY A 225 -6.96 -1.46 5.68
CA GLY A 225 -7.97 -2.08 4.84
C GLY A 225 -7.97 -1.62 3.38
N LEU A 226 -7.02 -0.78 2.97
CA LEU A 226 -6.90 -0.36 1.58
C LEU A 226 -6.56 -1.54 0.66
N ALA A 227 -5.77 -2.52 1.11
CA ALA A 227 -5.49 -3.72 0.33
C ALA A 227 -6.77 -4.54 0.04
N ALA A 228 -7.65 -4.69 1.04
CA ALA A 228 -8.98 -5.26 0.82
C ALA A 228 -9.82 -4.42 -0.18
N GLY A 229 -9.74 -3.09 -0.10
CA GLY A 229 -10.38 -2.20 -1.06
C GLY A 229 -9.86 -2.36 -2.49
N LEU A 230 -8.55 -2.43 -2.69
CA LEU A 230 -7.93 -2.71 -3.99
C LEU A 230 -8.42 -4.06 -4.55
N ALA A 231 -8.40 -5.11 -3.73
CA ALA A 231 -8.92 -6.42 -4.15
C ALA A 231 -10.40 -6.35 -4.55
N ALA A 232 -11.25 -5.69 -3.75
CA ALA A 232 -12.68 -5.61 -4.00
C ALA A 232 -13.07 -4.75 -5.21
N PHE A 233 -12.39 -3.62 -5.40
CA PHE A 233 -12.83 -2.58 -6.32
C PHE A 233 -12.08 -2.58 -7.65
N THR A 234 -10.89 -3.18 -7.68
CA THR A 234 -10.06 -3.25 -8.89
C THR A 234 -9.68 -4.68 -9.27
N GLY A 235 -9.90 -5.67 -8.40
CA GLY A 235 -9.45 -7.05 -8.62
C GLY A 235 -7.96 -7.25 -8.36
N ALA A 236 -7.32 -6.37 -7.57
CA ALA A 236 -5.90 -6.47 -7.27
C ALA A 236 -5.52 -7.80 -6.61
N ARG A 237 -4.46 -8.43 -7.10
CA ARG A 237 -3.79 -9.53 -6.39
C ARG A 237 -2.88 -8.96 -5.31
N LEU A 238 -2.96 -9.52 -4.10
CA LEU A 238 -2.04 -9.19 -3.01
C LEU A 238 -0.80 -10.06 -3.16
N VAL A 239 0.36 -9.42 -3.17
CA VAL A 239 1.66 -10.09 -3.35
C VAL A 239 2.64 -9.61 -2.30
N ASN A 240 3.63 -10.43 -1.97
CA ASN A 240 4.72 -10.00 -1.11
C ASN A 240 5.49 -8.85 -1.78
N GLY A 241 5.54 -7.71 -1.11
CA GLY A 241 6.13 -6.50 -1.69
C GLY A 241 7.63 -6.63 -1.94
N PHE A 242 8.40 -7.22 -1.03
CA PHE A 242 9.82 -7.48 -1.25
C PHE A 242 10.06 -8.35 -2.49
N GLU A 243 9.35 -9.48 -2.61
CA GLU A 243 9.53 -10.40 -3.75
C GLU A 243 9.21 -9.72 -5.09
N LEU A 244 8.17 -8.87 -5.11
CA LEU A 244 7.84 -8.08 -6.29
C LEU A 244 8.99 -7.15 -6.68
N ILE A 245 9.52 -6.37 -5.73
CA ILE A 245 10.58 -5.40 -5.99
C ILE A 245 11.90 -6.10 -6.32
N ALA A 246 12.24 -7.19 -5.64
CA ALA A 246 13.41 -8.01 -5.96
C ALA A 246 13.33 -8.57 -7.39
N GLY A 247 12.15 -9.01 -7.83
CA GLY A 247 11.92 -9.43 -9.21
C GLY A 247 12.09 -8.30 -10.21
N MET A 248 11.49 -7.14 -9.97
CA MET A 248 11.59 -5.97 -10.86
C MET A 248 13.01 -5.42 -11.00
N THR A 249 13.79 -5.49 -9.93
CA THR A 249 15.20 -5.04 -9.91
C THR A 249 16.18 -6.08 -10.46
N GLY A 250 15.73 -7.32 -10.66
CA GLY A 250 16.58 -8.44 -11.04
C GLY A 250 17.59 -8.79 -9.94
N LEU A 251 17.22 -8.60 -8.68
CA LEU A 251 18.12 -8.69 -7.52
C LEU A 251 18.88 -10.02 -7.49
N GLU A 252 18.18 -11.15 -7.64
CA GLU A 252 18.82 -12.48 -7.63
C GLU A 252 19.86 -12.61 -8.74
N ALA A 253 19.52 -12.21 -9.98
CA ALA A 253 20.42 -12.32 -11.12
C ALA A 253 21.68 -11.44 -10.93
N ARG A 254 21.52 -10.25 -10.35
CA ARG A 254 22.63 -9.34 -10.04
C ARG A 254 23.48 -9.80 -8.86
N MET A 255 22.92 -10.61 -7.96
CA MET A 255 23.62 -11.16 -6.80
C MET A 255 24.48 -12.38 -7.17
N ARG A 256 24.19 -13.06 -8.29
CA ARG A 256 24.99 -14.21 -8.74
C ARG A 256 26.43 -13.78 -9.02
N GLY A 257 27.37 -14.50 -8.41
CA GLY A 257 28.81 -14.24 -8.52
C GLY A 257 29.36 -13.26 -7.50
N ALA A 258 28.53 -12.70 -6.60
CA ALA A 258 29.02 -11.89 -5.49
C ALA A 258 29.70 -12.77 -4.43
N ASP A 259 30.83 -12.30 -3.90
CA ASP A 259 31.54 -12.95 -2.79
C ASP A 259 30.91 -12.64 -1.42
N LEU A 260 30.17 -11.53 -1.32
CA LEU A 260 29.58 -11.03 -0.09
C LEU A 260 28.36 -10.15 -0.39
N VAL A 261 27.31 -10.29 0.40
CA VAL A 261 26.13 -9.40 0.36
C VAL A 261 26.06 -8.56 1.62
N LEU A 262 25.92 -7.25 1.44
CA LEU A 262 25.61 -6.31 2.51
C LEU A 262 24.14 -5.90 2.41
N THR A 263 23.41 -5.95 3.53
CA THR A 263 22.02 -5.49 3.63
C THR A 263 21.82 -4.70 4.91
N GLY A 264 20.68 -4.04 5.07
CA GLY A 264 20.40 -3.27 6.27
C GLY A 264 19.05 -2.58 6.27
N GLU A 265 18.63 -2.15 7.46
CA GLU A 265 17.50 -1.24 7.66
C GLU A 265 17.68 -0.43 8.95
N GLY A 266 16.82 0.55 9.20
CA GLY A 266 16.92 1.42 10.38
C GLY A 266 16.75 0.68 11.71
N ARG A 267 15.96 -0.41 11.72
CA ARG A 267 15.76 -1.26 12.90
C ARG A 267 15.51 -2.71 12.49
N LEU A 268 16.33 -3.64 12.97
CA LEU A 268 16.08 -5.08 12.81
C LEU A 268 15.26 -5.57 14.00
N ASP A 269 13.95 -5.71 13.83
CA ASP A 269 13.04 -6.21 14.87
C ASP A 269 12.34 -7.51 14.45
N ALA A 270 11.44 -8.02 15.30
CA ALA A 270 10.70 -9.24 15.01
C ALA A 270 9.94 -9.16 13.66
N GLN A 271 9.52 -7.96 13.21
CA GLN A 271 8.84 -7.77 11.93
C GLN A 271 9.78 -7.95 10.74
N THR A 272 11.09 -7.68 10.89
CA THR A 272 12.08 -7.89 9.84
C THR A 272 12.09 -9.32 9.35
N PHE A 273 12.01 -10.27 10.29
CA PHE A 273 11.98 -11.71 9.99
C PHE A 273 10.74 -12.14 9.20
N PHE A 274 9.67 -11.33 9.21
CA PHE A 274 8.41 -11.62 8.52
C PHE A 274 8.32 -10.99 7.13
N GLY A 275 9.40 -11.02 6.36
CA GLY A 275 9.37 -10.73 4.91
C GLY A 275 9.70 -9.29 4.51
N LYS A 276 10.37 -8.53 5.38
CA LYS A 276 10.98 -7.24 5.01
C LYS A 276 12.27 -7.43 4.23
N ALA A 277 12.76 -6.31 3.66
CA ALA A 277 13.89 -6.29 2.75
C ALA A 277 15.15 -7.04 3.24
N PRO A 278 15.67 -6.86 4.47
CA PRO A 278 16.91 -7.55 4.88
C PRO A 278 16.78 -9.07 4.93
N ALA A 279 15.67 -9.59 5.47
CA ALA A 279 15.41 -11.03 5.52
C ALA A 279 15.24 -11.62 4.10
N GLY A 280 14.56 -10.88 3.23
CA GLY A 280 14.41 -11.26 1.82
C GLY A 280 15.74 -11.34 1.08
N VAL A 281 16.61 -10.34 1.24
CA VAL A 281 17.97 -10.32 0.67
C VAL A 281 18.79 -11.49 1.19
N ALA A 282 18.78 -11.72 2.51
CA ALA A 282 19.49 -12.82 3.13
C ALA A 282 19.02 -14.20 2.62
N ARG A 283 17.71 -14.37 2.42
CA ARG A 283 17.13 -15.61 1.86
C ARG A 283 17.61 -15.87 0.44
N ILE A 284 17.65 -14.85 -0.42
CA ILE A 284 18.16 -14.99 -1.80
C ILE A 284 19.65 -15.34 -1.78
N ALA A 285 20.44 -14.62 -1.00
CA ALA A 285 21.88 -14.87 -0.88
C ALA A 285 22.20 -16.27 -0.33
N ALA A 286 21.46 -16.72 0.69
CA ALA A 286 21.61 -18.05 1.24
C ALA A 286 21.31 -19.14 0.19
N ALA A 287 20.27 -18.95 -0.65
CA ALA A 287 19.97 -19.86 -1.75
C ALA A 287 21.09 -19.93 -2.81
N LEU A 288 21.89 -18.87 -2.94
CA LEU A 288 23.07 -18.80 -3.81
C LEU A 288 24.37 -19.21 -3.12
N GLY A 289 24.35 -19.54 -1.82
CA GLY A 289 25.54 -19.89 -1.03
C GLY A 289 26.46 -18.71 -0.70
N ILE A 290 25.94 -17.47 -0.72
CA ILE A 290 26.72 -16.25 -0.54
C ILE A 290 26.57 -15.75 0.92
N PRO A 291 27.67 -15.41 1.63
CA PRO A 291 27.58 -14.87 2.98
C PRO A 291 26.91 -13.50 2.99
N VAL A 292 26.13 -13.22 4.05
CA VAL A 292 25.39 -11.96 4.23
C VAL A 292 25.78 -11.29 5.54
N ILE A 293 26.02 -9.98 5.49
CA ILE A 293 26.16 -9.14 6.66
C ILE A 293 25.02 -8.11 6.66
N ALA A 294 24.26 -8.08 7.76
CA ALA A 294 23.22 -7.08 7.98
C ALA A 294 23.76 -5.94 8.86
N ILE A 295 23.60 -4.70 8.42
CA ILE A 295 23.96 -3.48 9.14
C ILE A 295 22.67 -2.78 9.57
N ALA A 296 22.46 -2.66 10.88
CA ALA A 296 21.23 -2.09 11.43
C ALA A 296 21.50 -0.77 12.14
N GLY A 297 20.59 0.19 11.98
CA GLY A 297 20.62 1.42 12.79
C GLY A 297 20.32 1.15 14.28
N SER A 298 19.54 0.10 14.56
CA SER A 298 19.19 -0.40 15.89
C SER A 298 18.68 -1.84 15.83
N LEU A 299 18.67 -2.54 16.98
CA LEU A 299 18.08 -3.87 17.18
C LEU A 299 16.82 -3.72 18.06
#